data_AF-N6Z0C2-F1
#
_entry.id   AF-N6Z0C2-F1
#
_cell.length_a   1.000
_cell.length_b   1.000
_cell.length_c   1.000
_cell.angle_alpha   90.00
_cell.angle_beta   90.00
_cell.angle_gamma   90.00
#
_symmetry.space_group_name_H-M   'P 1'
#
loop_
_entity.id
_entity.type
_entity.pdbx_description
1 polymer ?
#
loop_
_entity_poly.entity_id
_entity_poly.type
_entity_poly.pdbx_seq_one_letter_code
_entity_poly.pdbx_strand_id
1 'polypeptide(L)'
;MSFPSAALRRSLLSRLALAVSLSAVFPAFAADAVTPDGGVYRGDMRNGKLHGQGRIEWRNGAYHEGGFADGLSHGAGVAAGASGWRYEGGFDNGLMHGRGRMRFADGSEYEGEFRADEFEGRGRYTRPDGEVYEGEFRKGRFHGEGRLEMADGRIYMGRFEDDEPAGKMRVIYGERHYEGGVADWQPNGPGRFTDAQGNVFEGTFAAGILTGKGTASMKDGARYEGDFENWRFHGQGVYRSADGDEYLGAFAWGLYDGEGTMVYARPRPDGRLRDSGIWRRGKLHDAAAEALKQRNVETVLYNQPAVLQQHLQALRTQDPARIDLYLLAVAGDGREEVFRREVEFVRGQFDRDFGTAGRSLALVNSRSSVDAVPLATQTSLRQALRALAERMDVEQDILFLFLTSHGSESHELTFKLNGIDLPDLPAAALGEMLRDSGIRWKVVLVSACYSGGFVDALADEGTLVMTSARHDRTSFGCADDNDFTYFGRAYFKESLKPSASFVDAFDQARGLVEAWEREDLAGVQGAGGKGDELAEEEHSRPVIVAPAPIREQLRRWKAQPAK
;
A
#
# COMPACT_ATOMS: atom_id res chain seq x y z
N MET A 1 57.08 28.06 -17.37
CA MET A 1 57.07 26.91 -18.30
C MET A 1 55.61 26.45 -18.37
N SER A 2 54.74 27.09 -19.15
CA SER A 2 54.67 27.19 -20.63
C SER A 2 53.97 25.98 -21.25
N PHE A 3 52.76 26.24 -21.78
CA PHE A 3 51.86 25.50 -22.69
C PHE A 3 52.55 24.83 -23.91
N PRO A 4 51.90 24.02 -24.82
CA PRO A 4 50.46 23.98 -25.18
C PRO A 4 49.82 22.64 -25.68
N SER A 5 48.51 22.72 -26.02
CA SER A 5 47.76 22.01 -27.11
C SER A 5 47.44 20.51 -26.93
N ALA A 6 46.27 19.94 -27.25
CA ALA A 6 45.31 20.25 -28.31
C ALA A 6 43.87 19.81 -27.98
N ALA A 7 42.95 20.41 -28.72
CA ALA A 7 41.50 20.22 -28.78
C ALA A 7 41.03 18.77 -28.95
N LEU A 8 39.85 18.45 -28.41
CA LEU A 8 38.77 17.92 -29.25
C LEU A 8 37.39 18.27 -28.68
N ARG A 9 36.68 19.11 -29.42
CA ARG A 9 35.26 19.43 -29.24
C ARG A 9 34.43 18.18 -29.55
N ARG A 10 33.45 17.82 -28.70
CA ARG A 10 32.27 17.06 -29.13
C ARG A 10 31.06 17.99 -29.05
N SER A 11 30.73 18.55 -30.20
CA SER A 11 29.56 19.39 -30.42
C SER A 11 28.29 18.56 -30.26
N LEU A 12 27.35 19.09 -29.47
CA LEU A 12 25.93 18.83 -29.64
C LEU A 12 25.54 19.17 -31.08
N LEU A 13 25.18 18.16 -31.87
CA LEU A 13 24.42 18.36 -33.10
C LEU A 13 22.95 18.27 -32.73
N SER A 14 22.42 19.36 -32.18
CA SER A 14 21.00 19.69 -32.33
C SER A 14 20.73 19.87 -33.83
N ARG A 15 20.22 18.81 -34.48
CA ARG A 15 19.66 18.90 -35.83
C ARG A 15 18.37 19.71 -35.73
N LEU A 16 18.49 21.03 -35.86
CA LEU A 16 17.39 21.89 -36.28
C LEU A 16 17.08 21.48 -37.73
N ALA A 17 16.06 20.62 -37.91
CA ALA A 17 15.46 20.45 -39.22
C ALA A 17 14.70 21.74 -39.52
N LEU A 18 15.34 22.62 -40.29
CA LEU A 18 14.71 23.78 -40.87
C LEU A 18 13.62 23.27 -41.82
N ALA A 19 12.37 23.23 -41.35
CA ALA A 19 11.22 23.04 -42.21
C ALA A 19 11.11 24.29 -43.09
N VAL A 20 11.73 24.23 -44.27
CA VAL A 20 11.48 25.20 -45.33
C VAL A 20 10.06 24.92 -45.81
N SER A 21 9.09 25.67 -45.29
CA SER A 21 7.78 25.79 -45.92
C SER A 21 7.96 26.57 -47.22
N LEU A 22 8.33 25.85 -48.28
CA LEU A 22 8.26 26.37 -49.63
C LEU A 22 6.77 26.47 -50.00
N SER A 23 6.13 27.56 -49.63
CA SER A 23 4.84 27.94 -50.24
C SER A 23 5.13 28.36 -51.68
N ALA A 24 5.29 27.37 -52.55
CA ALA A 24 5.29 27.58 -53.99
C ALA A 24 3.86 28.03 -54.36
N VAL A 25 3.71 29.30 -54.70
CA VAL A 25 2.53 29.80 -55.39
C VAL A 25 2.58 29.19 -56.79
N PHE A 26 1.86 28.09 -57.00
CA PHE A 26 1.70 27.49 -58.32
C PHE A 26 0.80 28.39 -59.17
N PRO A 27 1.20 28.76 -60.40
CA PRO A 27 0.28 29.37 -61.35
C PRO A 27 -0.90 28.41 -61.60
N ALA A 28 -2.10 28.97 -61.69
CA ALA A 28 -3.33 28.20 -61.95
C ALA A 28 -3.35 27.69 -63.41
N PHE A 29 -2.72 26.54 -63.65
CA PHE A 29 -2.94 25.74 -64.85
C PHE A 29 -4.21 24.87 -64.69
N ALA A 30 -4.85 24.56 -65.82
CA ALA A 30 -6.01 23.67 -65.87
C ALA A 30 -5.64 22.26 -65.35
N ALA A 31 -6.60 21.57 -64.72
CA ALA A 31 -6.39 20.19 -64.29
C ALA A 31 -6.16 19.25 -65.49
N ASP A 32 -5.27 18.28 -65.35
CA ASP A 32 -4.99 17.28 -66.40
C ASP A 32 -6.16 16.27 -66.52
N ALA A 33 -6.87 16.04 -65.42
CA ALA A 33 -8.14 15.33 -65.38
C ALA A 33 -9.05 15.83 -64.23
N VAL A 34 -10.36 15.61 -64.36
CA VAL A 34 -11.37 15.92 -63.34
C VAL A 34 -12.00 14.60 -62.89
N THR A 35 -12.09 14.37 -61.58
CA THR A 35 -12.69 13.16 -61.01
C THR A 35 -14.22 13.22 -61.12
N PRO A 36 -14.95 12.10 -61.05
CA PRO A 36 -16.42 12.09 -61.17
C PRO A 36 -17.16 12.97 -60.16
N ASP A 37 -16.57 13.19 -58.97
CA ASP A 37 -17.11 14.05 -57.91
C ASP A 37 -16.74 15.54 -58.08
N GLY A 38 -16.02 15.90 -59.14
CA GLY A 38 -15.56 17.26 -59.42
C GLY A 38 -14.24 17.65 -58.75
N GLY A 39 -13.51 16.68 -58.20
CA GLY A 39 -12.12 16.84 -57.79
C GLY A 39 -11.16 16.93 -58.98
N VAL A 40 -9.88 17.11 -58.69
CA VAL A 40 -8.86 17.44 -59.71
C VAL A 40 -7.66 16.51 -59.61
N TYR A 41 -7.13 16.12 -60.76
CA TYR A 41 -5.84 15.44 -60.89
C TYR A 41 -4.84 16.33 -61.63
N ARG A 42 -3.58 16.29 -61.18
CA ARG A 42 -2.43 16.92 -61.83
C ARG A 42 -1.26 15.96 -61.84
N GLY A 43 -0.71 15.62 -63.00
CA GLY A 43 0.38 14.65 -63.10
C GLY A 43 0.44 13.90 -64.43
N ASP A 44 1.35 12.93 -64.51
CA ASP A 44 1.57 12.19 -65.74
C ASP A 44 0.36 11.28 -66.09
N MET A 45 0.08 11.14 -67.38
CA MET A 45 -0.97 10.25 -67.87
C MET A 45 -0.45 9.34 -68.97
N ARG A 46 -0.91 8.10 -68.97
CA ARG A 46 -0.60 7.11 -70.02
C ARG A 46 -1.87 6.35 -70.42
N ASN A 47 -2.18 6.37 -71.72
CA ASN A 47 -3.36 5.70 -72.29
C ASN A 47 -4.69 6.10 -71.59
N GLY A 48 -4.84 7.38 -71.26
CA GLY A 48 -6.04 7.89 -70.57
C GLY A 48 -6.17 7.50 -69.10
N LYS A 49 -5.13 6.91 -68.50
CA LYS A 49 -5.07 6.55 -67.09
C LYS A 49 -3.98 7.34 -66.36
N LEU A 50 -4.16 7.52 -65.04
CA LEU A 50 -3.14 8.10 -64.17
C LEU A 50 -1.89 7.22 -64.18
N HIS A 51 -0.73 7.82 -64.39
CA HIS A 51 0.55 7.12 -64.45
C HIS A 51 1.68 8.00 -63.89
N GLY A 52 2.87 7.47 -63.62
CA GLY A 52 4.01 8.29 -63.20
C GLY A 52 3.75 9.03 -61.88
N GLN A 53 4.25 10.26 -61.73
CA GLN A 53 4.05 11.06 -60.51
C GLN A 53 2.86 12.01 -60.68
N GLY A 54 2.08 12.19 -59.61
CA GLY A 54 0.99 13.14 -59.64
C GLY A 54 0.32 13.38 -58.29
N ARG A 55 -0.72 14.20 -58.31
CA ARG A 55 -1.59 14.49 -57.18
C ARG A 55 -3.04 14.48 -57.61
N ILE A 56 -3.85 13.67 -56.92
CA ILE A 56 -5.30 13.67 -57.00
C ILE A 56 -5.87 14.28 -55.73
N GLU A 57 -6.81 15.22 -55.87
CA GLU A 57 -7.52 15.85 -54.77
C GLU A 57 -9.02 15.75 -55.02
N TRP A 58 -9.73 15.05 -54.15
CA TRP A 58 -11.17 14.83 -54.24
C TRP A 58 -11.93 16.02 -53.66
N ARG A 59 -13.21 16.18 -54.04
CA ARG A 59 -14.02 17.33 -53.61
C ARG A 59 -14.25 17.37 -52.08
N ASN A 60 -14.16 16.23 -51.42
CA ASN A 60 -14.25 16.11 -49.97
C ASN A 60 -12.96 16.54 -49.23
N GLY A 61 -11.91 16.96 -49.94
CA GLY A 61 -10.63 17.37 -49.37
C GLY A 61 -9.65 16.22 -49.10
N ALA A 62 -10.04 14.97 -49.36
CA ALA A 62 -9.07 13.87 -49.39
C ALA A 62 -8.09 14.09 -50.55
N TYR A 63 -6.85 13.61 -50.40
CA TYR A 63 -5.87 13.66 -51.48
C TYR A 63 -4.90 12.48 -51.45
N HIS A 64 -4.30 12.19 -52.60
CA HIS A 64 -3.12 11.35 -52.73
C HIS A 64 -2.10 12.04 -53.63
N GLU A 65 -0.85 12.09 -53.19
CA GLU A 65 0.30 12.66 -53.89
C GLU A 65 1.42 11.64 -53.93
N GLY A 66 1.85 11.22 -55.13
CA GLY A 66 2.87 10.19 -55.30
C GLY A 66 2.76 9.46 -56.63
N GLY A 67 3.22 8.21 -56.64
CA GLY A 67 3.24 7.38 -57.84
C GLY A 67 1.88 6.77 -58.21
N PHE A 68 1.65 6.62 -59.51
CA PHE A 68 0.47 5.97 -60.09
C PHE A 68 0.87 4.94 -61.17
N ALA A 69 0.17 3.81 -61.20
CA ALA A 69 0.26 2.79 -62.24
C ALA A 69 -1.15 2.34 -62.67
N ASP A 70 -1.42 2.43 -63.98
CA ASP A 70 -2.69 2.02 -64.59
C ASP A 70 -3.95 2.57 -63.89
N GLY A 71 -3.89 3.80 -63.40
CA GLY A 71 -4.98 4.51 -62.74
C GLY A 71 -5.06 4.33 -61.21
N LEU A 72 -4.18 3.52 -60.61
CA LEU A 72 -4.15 3.23 -59.18
C LEU A 72 -2.88 3.80 -58.53
N SER A 73 -2.94 4.15 -57.25
CA SER A 73 -1.74 4.52 -56.48
C SER A 73 -0.75 3.36 -56.44
N HIS A 74 0.53 3.65 -56.71
CA HIS A 74 1.59 2.65 -56.76
C HIS A 74 2.96 3.28 -56.48
N GLY A 75 3.80 2.62 -55.69
CA GLY A 75 5.09 3.14 -55.25
C GLY A 75 4.96 4.07 -54.05
N ALA A 76 5.93 4.97 -53.83
CA ALA A 76 5.92 5.87 -52.69
C ALA A 76 4.90 7.02 -52.88
N GLY A 77 4.23 7.41 -51.80
CA GLY A 77 3.30 8.53 -51.80
C GLY A 77 2.82 8.95 -50.42
N VAL A 78 1.98 9.98 -50.40
CA VAL A 78 1.27 10.51 -49.24
C VAL A 78 -0.22 10.52 -49.55
N ALA A 79 -1.03 9.91 -48.69
CA ALA A 79 -2.48 10.03 -48.75
C ALA A 79 -3.02 10.69 -47.49
N ALA A 80 -4.06 11.50 -47.61
CA ALA A 80 -4.84 11.96 -46.46
C ALA A 80 -6.33 11.85 -46.75
N GLY A 81 -7.07 11.39 -45.75
CA GLY A 81 -8.52 11.30 -45.84
C GLY A 81 -9.22 12.56 -45.36
N ALA A 82 -10.44 12.78 -45.84
CA ALA A 82 -11.30 13.87 -45.38
C ALA A 82 -11.61 13.82 -43.87
N SER A 83 -11.48 12.65 -43.25
CA SER A 83 -11.67 12.45 -41.80
C SER A 83 -10.44 12.79 -40.95
N GLY A 84 -9.31 13.20 -41.56
CA GLY A 84 -8.13 13.69 -40.84
C GLY A 84 -7.01 12.68 -40.63
N TRP A 85 -7.12 11.44 -41.13
CA TRP A 85 -5.99 10.52 -41.17
C TRP A 85 -4.99 10.91 -42.27
N ARG A 86 -3.71 10.61 -42.05
CA ARG A 86 -2.62 10.82 -43.02
C ARG A 86 -1.70 9.61 -43.04
N TYR A 87 -1.43 9.09 -44.22
CA TYR A 87 -0.48 8.03 -44.49
C TYR A 87 0.68 8.54 -45.36
N GLU A 88 1.89 8.11 -45.06
CA GLU A 88 3.09 8.35 -45.86
C GLU A 88 3.87 7.04 -45.98
N GLY A 89 3.99 6.49 -47.18
CA GLY A 89 4.59 5.18 -47.39
C GLY A 89 4.38 4.61 -48.78
N GLY A 90 4.46 3.29 -48.87
CA GLY A 90 4.29 2.56 -50.12
C GLY A 90 2.82 2.25 -50.45
N PHE A 91 2.52 2.21 -51.74
CA PHE A 91 1.25 1.78 -52.28
C PHE A 91 1.46 0.67 -53.31
N ASP A 92 0.56 -0.30 -53.33
CA ASP A 92 0.45 -1.27 -54.41
C ASP A 92 -1.01 -1.48 -54.80
N ASN A 93 -1.31 -1.35 -56.09
CA ASN A 93 -2.67 -1.48 -56.65
C ASN A 93 -3.74 -0.66 -55.90
N GLY A 94 -3.39 0.55 -55.47
CA GLY A 94 -4.29 1.48 -54.78
C GLY A 94 -4.38 1.28 -53.27
N LEU A 95 -3.72 0.27 -52.70
CA LEU A 95 -3.76 -0.06 -51.27
C LEU A 95 -2.40 0.27 -50.62
N MET A 96 -2.41 0.61 -49.33
CA MET A 96 -1.20 0.81 -48.54
C MET A 96 -0.44 -0.51 -48.43
N HIS A 97 0.86 -0.47 -48.74
CA HIS A 97 1.68 -1.68 -48.82
C HIS A 97 3.16 -1.38 -48.54
N GLY A 98 3.85 -2.29 -47.88
CA GLY A 98 5.25 -2.12 -47.49
C GLY A 98 5.38 -1.20 -46.27
N ARG A 99 6.49 -0.45 -46.16
CA ARG A 99 6.71 0.41 -44.99
C ARG A 99 6.01 1.75 -45.12
N GLY A 100 5.42 2.23 -44.03
CA GLY A 100 4.82 3.55 -43.97
C GLY A 100 4.56 4.04 -42.54
N ARG A 101 4.09 5.28 -42.46
CA ARG A 101 3.65 5.93 -41.24
C ARG A 101 2.22 6.42 -41.41
N MET A 102 1.33 5.99 -40.52
CA MET A 102 -0.05 6.43 -40.43
C MET A 102 -0.21 7.31 -39.18
N ARG A 103 -0.89 8.44 -39.33
CA ARG A 103 -1.42 9.25 -38.22
C ARG A 103 -2.94 9.27 -38.35
N PHE A 104 -3.63 8.92 -37.27
CA PHE A 104 -5.08 8.88 -37.22
C PHE A 104 -5.67 10.20 -36.72
N ALA A 105 -6.97 10.36 -36.93
CA ALA A 105 -7.70 11.56 -36.51
C ALA A 105 -7.77 11.71 -34.98
N ASP A 106 -7.73 10.60 -34.24
CA ASP A 106 -7.70 10.59 -32.78
C ASP A 106 -6.32 10.95 -32.20
N GLY A 107 -5.30 11.13 -33.06
CA GLY A 107 -3.92 11.43 -32.68
C GLY A 107 -3.03 10.20 -32.49
N SER A 108 -3.57 8.98 -32.60
CA SER A 108 -2.75 7.77 -32.61
C SER A 108 -1.87 7.71 -33.85
N GLU A 109 -0.73 7.02 -33.74
CA GLU A 109 0.24 6.87 -34.80
C GLU A 109 0.69 5.42 -34.94
N TYR A 110 0.89 4.97 -36.18
CA TYR A 110 1.53 3.71 -36.50
C TYR A 110 2.71 3.95 -37.44
N GLU A 111 3.84 3.33 -37.16
CA GLU A 111 4.99 3.28 -38.06
C GLU A 111 5.43 1.82 -38.22
N GLY A 112 5.36 1.28 -39.44
CA GLY A 112 5.62 -0.14 -39.65
C GLY A 112 5.26 -0.64 -41.03
N GLU A 113 5.06 -1.95 -41.11
CA GLU A 113 4.73 -2.68 -42.32
C GLU A 113 3.19 -2.74 -42.54
N PHE A 114 2.80 -2.61 -43.80
CA PHE A 114 1.41 -2.62 -44.26
C PHE A 114 1.23 -3.70 -45.33
N ARG A 115 0.07 -4.36 -45.32
CA ARG A 115 -0.36 -5.24 -46.40
C ARG A 115 -1.84 -5.03 -46.68
N ALA A 116 -2.16 -4.48 -47.84
CA ALA A 116 -3.54 -4.26 -48.28
C ALA A 116 -4.35 -3.44 -47.26
N ASP A 117 -3.85 -2.26 -46.90
CA ASP A 117 -4.42 -1.32 -45.91
C ASP A 117 -4.37 -1.76 -44.44
N GLU A 118 -3.96 -2.99 -44.14
CA GLU A 118 -3.85 -3.50 -42.77
C GLU A 118 -2.41 -3.41 -42.23
N PHE A 119 -2.27 -3.18 -40.92
CA PHE A 119 -0.98 -3.34 -40.24
C PHE A 119 -0.59 -4.82 -40.21
N GLU A 120 0.64 -5.10 -40.61
CA GLU A 120 1.12 -6.47 -40.81
C GLU A 120 2.63 -6.49 -40.59
N GLY A 121 3.18 -7.55 -40.03
CA GLY A 121 4.63 -7.62 -39.80
C GLY A 121 5.05 -6.71 -38.64
N ARG A 122 6.24 -6.09 -38.70
CA ARG A 122 6.75 -5.32 -37.55
C ARG A 122 6.35 -3.85 -37.61
N GLY A 123 5.99 -3.30 -36.46
CA GLY A 123 5.66 -1.88 -36.34
C GLY A 123 5.69 -1.36 -34.91
N ARG A 124 5.42 -0.06 -34.80
CA ARG A 124 5.28 0.69 -33.56
C ARG A 124 3.95 1.44 -33.61
N TYR A 125 3.06 1.15 -32.67
CA TYR A 125 1.80 1.86 -32.48
C TYR A 125 1.88 2.72 -31.22
N THR A 126 1.49 3.98 -31.31
CA THR A 126 1.46 4.93 -30.19
C THR A 126 0.06 5.51 -30.06
N ARG A 127 -0.54 5.35 -28.89
CA ARG A 127 -1.84 5.92 -28.56
C ARG A 127 -1.71 7.35 -28.02
N PRO A 128 -2.79 8.15 -28.06
CA PRO A 128 -2.75 9.55 -27.60
C PRO A 128 -2.47 9.71 -26.10
N ASP A 129 -2.83 8.70 -25.29
CA ASP A 129 -2.59 8.64 -23.84
C ASP A 129 -1.14 8.29 -23.47
N GLY A 130 -0.29 7.97 -24.46
CA GLY A 130 1.10 7.62 -24.28
C GLY A 130 1.38 6.12 -24.25
N GLU A 131 0.37 5.26 -24.40
CA GLU A 131 0.62 3.81 -24.55
C GLU A 131 1.38 3.52 -25.85
N VAL A 132 2.38 2.65 -25.78
CA VAL A 132 3.23 2.29 -26.92
C VAL A 132 3.33 0.79 -27.05
N TYR A 133 2.97 0.25 -28.20
CA TYR A 133 3.28 -1.12 -28.58
C TYR A 133 4.35 -1.16 -29.68
N GLU A 134 5.39 -1.95 -29.47
CA GLU A 134 6.43 -2.24 -30.46
C GLU A 134 6.55 -3.75 -30.63
N GLY A 135 6.22 -4.28 -31.81
CA GLY A 135 6.19 -5.72 -32.01
C GLY A 135 5.63 -6.13 -33.37
N GLU A 136 5.22 -7.39 -33.46
CA GLU A 136 4.57 -7.91 -34.65
C GLU A 136 3.06 -7.58 -34.65
N PHE A 137 2.51 -7.46 -35.85
CA PHE A 137 1.12 -7.17 -36.14
C PHE A 137 0.59 -8.19 -37.14
N ARG A 138 -0.67 -8.57 -36.98
CA ARG A 138 -1.39 -9.41 -37.92
C ARG A 138 -2.82 -8.92 -38.04
N LYS A 139 -3.21 -8.48 -39.24
CA LYS A 139 -4.54 -7.89 -39.50
C LYS A 139 -4.89 -6.75 -38.54
N GLY A 140 -3.97 -5.80 -38.34
CA GLY A 140 -4.20 -4.65 -37.48
C GLY A 140 -4.02 -4.87 -35.98
N ARG A 141 -3.90 -6.13 -35.52
CA ARG A 141 -3.82 -6.48 -34.09
C ARG A 141 -2.41 -6.85 -33.65
N PHE A 142 -2.09 -6.63 -32.38
CA PHE A 142 -0.84 -7.07 -31.78
C PHE A 142 -0.73 -8.60 -31.87
N HIS A 143 0.40 -9.08 -32.35
CA HIS A 143 0.66 -10.49 -32.56
C HIS A 143 2.14 -10.80 -32.36
N GLY A 144 2.50 -12.08 -32.20
CA GLY A 144 3.90 -12.50 -32.13
C GLY A 144 4.64 -11.87 -30.94
N GLU A 145 5.95 -11.70 -31.05
CA GLU A 145 6.73 -11.07 -29.98
C GLU A 145 6.55 -9.54 -29.99
N GLY A 146 6.35 -8.95 -28.80
CA GLY A 146 6.17 -7.52 -28.65
C GLY A 146 6.51 -6.97 -27.27
N ARG A 147 6.57 -5.64 -27.20
CA ARG A 147 6.71 -4.83 -25.98
C ARG A 147 5.57 -3.81 -25.94
N LEU A 148 4.72 -3.91 -24.93
CA LEU A 148 3.69 -2.92 -24.62
C LEU A 148 4.11 -2.11 -23.40
N GLU A 149 4.14 -0.79 -23.53
CA GLU A 149 4.28 0.16 -22.43
C GLU A 149 2.93 0.84 -22.22
N MET A 150 2.35 0.64 -21.03
CA MET A 150 1.06 1.22 -20.65
C MET A 150 1.24 2.66 -20.16
N ALA A 151 0.16 3.45 -20.15
CA ALA A 151 0.18 4.85 -19.74
C ALA A 151 0.61 5.05 -18.28
N ASP A 152 0.43 4.03 -17.43
CA ASP A 152 0.86 4.03 -16.02
C ASP A 152 2.34 3.60 -15.82
N GLY A 153 3.07 3.34 -16.90
CA GLY A 153 4.48 2.95 -16.87
C GLY A 153 4.74 1.45 -16.71
N ARG A 154 3.70 0.60 -16.64
CA ARG A 154 3.89 -0.85 -16.70
C ARG A 154 4.37 -1.27 -18.09
N ILE A 155 5.34 -2.18 -18.14
CA ILE A 155 5.86 -2.71 -19.40
C ILE A 155 5.63 -4.20 -19.46
N TYR A 156 4.97 -4.68 -20.51
CA TYR A 156 4.73 -6.09 -20.81
C TYR A 156 5.59 -6.50 -22.00
N MET A 157 6.35 -7.58 -21.87
CA MET A 157 7.21 -8.12 -22.91
C MET A 157 6.93 -9.61 -23.07
N GLY A 158 6.72 -10.06 -24.30
CA GLY A 158 6.48 -11.46 -24.61
C GLY A 158 5.59 -11.60 -25.83
N ARG A 159 4.91 -12.75 -25.93
CA ARG A 159 4.06 -13.05 -27.06
C ARG A 159 2.66 -12.46 -26.88
N PHE A 160 2.10 -11.92 -27.95
CA PHE A 160 0.73 -11.44 -28.05
C PHE A 160 -0.06 -12.26 -29.08
N GLU A 161 -1.35 -12.44 -28.82
CA GLU A 161 -2.28 -13.04 -29.75
C GLU A 161 -3.60 -12.27 -29.74
N ASP A 162 -3.87 -11.55 -30.84
CA ASP A 162 -5.10 -10.78 -31.03
C ASP A 162 -5.30 -9.72 -29.93
N ASP A 163 -4.27 -8.90 -29.72
CA ASP A 163 -4.21 -7.81 -28.72
C ASP A 163 -4.03 -8.25 -27.25
N GLU A 164 -4.10 -9.55 -26.98
CA GLU A 164 -3.98 -10.11 -25.63
C GLU A 164 -2.58 -10.73 -25.38
N PRO A 165 -2.03 -10.64 -24.15
CA PRO A 165 -0.84 -11.39 -23.75
C PRO A 165 -1.07 -12.90 -23.87
N ALA A 166 -0.09 -13.62 -24.41
CA ALA A 166 -0.18 -15.06 -24.63
C ALA A 166 1.07 -15.78 -24.10
N GLY A 167 0.86 -16.78 -23.25
CA GLY A 167 1.94 -17.58 -22.69
C GLY A 167 2.68 -16.87 -21.56
N LYS A 168 4.02 -16.99 -21.53
CA LYS A 168 4.85 -16.38 -20.50
C LYS A 168 5.17 -14.93 -20.89
N MET A 169 4.93 -14.01 -19.96
CA MET A 169 5.26 -12.61 -20.08
C MET A 169 6.31 -12.21 -19.06
N ARG A 170 7.17 -11.26 -19.42
CA ARG A 170 7.96 -10.47 -18.49
C ARG A 170 7.26 -9.13 -18.29
N VAL A 171 6.86 -8.84 -17.06
CA VAL A 171 6.15 -7.59 -16.69
C VAL A 171 7.03 -6.77 -15.76
N ILE A 172 7.18 -5.48 -16.03
CA ILE A 172 8.00 -4.55 -15.24
C ILE A 172 7.09 -3.51 -14.57
N TYR A 173 7.27 -3.33 -13.26
CA TYR A 173 6.56 -2.37 -12.40
C TYR A 173 7.57 -1.46 -11.68
N GLY A 174 8.19 -0.56 -12.44
CA GLY A 174 9.34 0.22 -11.95
C GLY A 174 10.53 -0.69 -11.66
N GLU A 175 10.98 -0.76 -10.40
CA GLU A 175 12.10 -1.61 -9.96
C GLU A 175 11.70 -3.09 -9.78
N ARG A 176 10.40 -3.39 -9.75
CA ARG A 176 9.87 -4.75 -9.56
C ARG A 176 9.64 -5.42 -10.91
N HIS A 177 9.77 -6.74 -10.99
CA HIS A 177 9.43 -7.47 -12.21
C HIS A 177 8.83 -8.85 -11.94
N TYR A 178 8.01 -9.31 -12.87
CA TYR A 178 7.35 -10.61 -12.88
C TYR A 178 7.69 -11.35 -14.17
N GLU A 179 7.87 -12.67 -14.07
CA GLU A 179 8.01 -13.58 -15.20
C GLU A 179 7.07 -14.77 -15.02
N GLY A 180 6.07 -14.92 -15.88
CA GLY A 180 5.08 -15.99 -15.76
C GLY A 180 3.84 -15.76 -16.61
N GLY A 181 2.76 -16.49 -16.31
CA GLY A 181 1.50 -16.32 -17.02
C GLY A 181 0.82 -14.99 -16.68
N VAL A 182 0.06 -14.45 -17.62
CA VAL A 182 -0.75 -13.24 -17.42
C VAL A 182 -2.17 -13.52 -17.92
N ALA A 183 -3.16 -13.14 -17.12
CA ALA A 183 -4.57 -13.16 -17.47
C ALA A 183 -5.21 -11.88 -16.92
N ASP A 184 -6.12 -11.27 -17.67
CA ASP A 184 -6.74 -9.97 -17.31
C ASP A 184 -5.69 -8.92 -16.93
N TRP A 185 -4.58 -8.88 -17.69
CA TRP A 185 -3.44 -7.99 -17.49
C TRP A 185 -2.74 -8.11 -16.12
N GLN A 186 -2.99 -9.19 -15.39
CA GLN A 186 -2.42 -9.48 -14.07
C GLN A 186 -1.63 -10.80 -14.05
N PRO A 187 -0.60 -10.92 -13.20
CA PRO A 187 0.08 -12.19 -12.96
C PRO A 187 -0.91 -13.32 -12.63
N ASN A 188 -0.84 -14.42 -13.36
CA ASN A 188 -1.75 -15.55 -13.21
C ASN A 188 -1.05 -16.88 -13.53
N GLY A 189 -1.30 -17.89 -12.70
CA GLY A 189 -0.65 -19.19 -12.81
C GLY A 189 0.80 -19.17 -12.30
N PRO A 190 1.63 -20.13 -12.69
CA PRO A 190 3.00 -20.25 -12.19
C PRO A 190 3.86 -19.09 -12.67
N GLY A 191 4.65 -18.51 -11.76
CA GLY A 191 5.56 -17.43 -12.11
C GLY A 191 6.60 -17.12 -11.03
N ARG A 192 7.43 -16.13 -11.36
CA ARG A 192 8.53 -15.63 -10.55
C ARG A 192 8.41 -14.11 -10.44
N PHE A 193 8.33 -13.60 -9.22
CA PHE A 193 8.30 -12.18 -8.93
C PHE A 193 9.60 -11.76 -8.23
N THR A 194 10.15 -10.61 -8.60
CA THR A 194 11.26 -9.97 -7.89
C THR A 194 10.82 -8.58 -7.45
N ASP A 195 10.91 -8.31 -6.15
CA ASP A 195 10.55 -7.02 -5.57
C ASP A 195 11.65 -5.95 -5.76
N ALA A 196 11.41 -4.73 -5.28
CA ALA A 196 12.36 -3.62 -5.42
C ALA A 196 13.62 -3.81 -4.56
N GLN A 197 13.53 -4.62 -3.49
CA GLN A 197 14.64 -4.93 -2.61
C GLN A 197 15.55 -6.01 -3.19
N GLY A 198 15.08 -6.73 -4.22
CA GLY A 198 15.77 -7.85 -4.86
C GLY A 198 15.45 -9.20 -4.24
N ASN A 199 14.39 -9.30 -3.43
CA ASN A 199 13.87 -10.59 -2.97
C ASN A 199 13.07 -11.24 -4.11
N VAL A 200 13.17 -12.56 -4.19
CA VAL A 200 12.59 -13.37 -5.26
C VAL A 200 11.53 -14.28 -4.67
N PHE A 201 10.36 -14.32 -5.30
CA PHE A 201 9.23 -15.16 -4.93
C PHE A 201 8.80 -16.00 -6.13
N GLU A 202 8.68 -17.31 -5.96
CA GLU A 202 8.27 -18.24 -7.01
C GLU A 202 7.09 -19.06 -6.54
N GLY A 203 6.03 -19.17 -7.33
CA GLY A 203 4.82 -19.89 -6.94
C GLY A 203 3.67 -19.68 -7.90
N THR A 204 2.45 -19.89 -7.43
CA THR A 204 1.22 -19.70 -8.21
C THR A 204 0.60 -18.34 -7.88
N PHE A 205 0.23 -17.60 -8.93
CA PHE A 205 -0.40 -16.30 -8.83
C PHE A 205 -1.88 -16.40 -9.23
N ALA A 206 -2.75 -15.74 -8.50
CA ALA A 206 -4.15 -15.57 -8.85
C ALA A 206 -4.48 -14.08 -8.75
N ALA A 207 -4.89 -13.46 -9.86
CA ALA A 207 -5.16 -12.01 -9.94
C ALA A 207 -4.03 -11.16 -9.31
N GLY A 208 -2.78 -11.45 -9.65
CA GLY A 208 -1.62 -10.72 -9.13
C GLY A 208 -1.16 -11.12 -7.72
N ILE A 209 -1.88 -11.99 -7.02
CA ILE A 209 -1.58 -12.37 -5.64
C ILE A 209 -0.88 -13.72 -5.60
N LEU A 210 0.28 -13.78 -4.95
CA LEU A 210 0.98 -15.04 -4.65
C LEU A 210 0.21 -15.81 -3.56
N THR A 211 -0.21 -17.04 -3.89
CA THR A 211 -0.98 -17.91 -3.01
C THR A 211 -0.63 -19.38 -3.24
N GLY A 212 -0.88 -20.22 -2.24
CA GLY A 212 -0.58 -21.65 -2.27
C GLY A 212 0.92 -21.92 -2.16
N LYS A 213 1.38 -23.07 -2.67
CA LYS A 213 2.79 -23.48 -2.53
C LYS A 213 3.73 -22.58 -3.34
N GLY A 214 4.86 -22.23 -2.73
CA GLY A 214 5.91 -21.46 -3.38
C GLY A 214 7.23 -21.45 -2.62
N THR A 215 8.17 -20.65 -3.11
CA THR A 215 9.45 -20.36 -2.46
C THR A 215 9.69 -18.85 -2.40
N ALA A 216 10.45 -18.42 -1.39
CA ALA A 216 11.02 -17.08 -1.37
C ALA A 216 12.53 -17.17 -1.12
N SER A 217 13.30 -16.33 -1.80
CA SER A 217 14.73 -16.12 -1.59
C SER A 217 14.98 -14.64 -1.35
N MET A 218 15.43 -14.31 -0.14
CA MET A 218 15.68 -12.95 0.30
C MET A 218 17.09 -12.51 -0.09
N LYS A 219 17.27 -11.20 -0.27
CA LYS A 219 18.58 -10.64 -0.63
C LYS A 219 19.66 -10.86 0.43
N ASP A 220 19.26 -10.98 1.71
CA ASP A 220 20.17 -11.28 2.82
C ASP A 220 20.64 -12.75 2.85
N GLY A 221 20.08 -13.62 2.01
CA GLY A 221 20.39 -15.05 1.94
C GLY A 221 19.35 -15.94 2.62
N ALA A 222 18.36 -15.39 3.33
CA ALA A 222 17.27 -16.16 3.90
C ALA A 222 16.40 -16.80 2.81
N ARG A 223 15.82 -17.96 3.11
CA ARG A 223 14.99 -18.74 2.18
C ARG A 223 13.75 -19.28 2.87
N TYR A 224 12.68 -19.39 2.11
CA TYR A 224 11.43 -20.01 2.55
C TYR A 224 10.91 -20.95 1.46
N GLU A 225 10.36 -22.08 1.87
CA GLU A 225 9.61 -23.00 1.03
C GLU A 225 8.36 -23.45 1.80
N GLY A 226 7.17 -23.21 1.25
CA GLY A 226 5.93 -23.50 1.98
C GLY A 226 4.70 -22.88 1.34
N ASP A 227 3.63 -22.75 2.13
CA ASP A 227 2.40 -22.12 1.68
C ASP A 227 2.50 -20.59 1.77
N PHE A 228 1.86 -19.92 0.82
CA PHE A 228 1.67 -18.48 0.79
C PHE A 228 0.19 -18.17 0.86
N GLU A 229 -0.13 -17.11 1.59
CA GLU A 229 -1.44 -16.46 1.56
C GLU A 229 -1.21 -14.96 1.49
N ASN A 230 -1.74 -14.31 0.45
CA ASN A 230 -1.62 -12.87 0.24
C ASN A 230 -0.17 -12.38 0.38
N TRP A 231 0.76 -13.02 -0.34
CA TRP A 231 2.21 -12.76 -0.31
C TRP A 231 2.96 -13.12 0.98
N ARG A 232 2.28 -13.61 2.02
CA ARG A 232 2.89 -13.93 3.32
C ARG A 232 3.11 -15.42 3.48
N PHE A 233 4.16 -15.81 4.21
CA PHE A 233 4.32 -17.19 4.64
C PHE A 233 3.13 -17.61 5.49
N HIS A 234 2.53 -18.73 5.14
CA HIS A 234 1.34 -19.26 5.77
C HIS A 234 1.42 -20.78 5.79
N GLY A 235 0.45 -21.44 6.42
CA GLY A 235 0.33 -22.90 6.39
C GLY A 235 1.59 -23.60 6.88
N GLN A 236 2.06 -24.63 6.15
CA GLN A 236 3.26 -25.38 6.51
C GLN A 236 4.43 -24.95 5.63
N GLY A 237 5.60 -24.77 6.25
CA GLY A 237 6.80 -24.42 5.51
C GLY A 237 8.11 -24.70 6.24
N VAL A 238 9.19 -24.42 5.53
CA VAL A 238 10.56 -24.43 6.01
C VAL A 238 11.16 -23.07 5.75
N TYR A 239 11.60 -22.39 6.80
CA TYR A 239 12.34 -21.13 6.71
C TYR A 239 13.77 -21.36 7.13
N ARG A 240 14.73 -20.92 6.32
CA ARG A 240 16.15 -20.89 6.67
C ARG A 240 16.62 -19.44 6.69
N SER A 241 17.09 -18.98 7.84
CA SER A 241 17.65 -17.64 8.00
C SER A 241 19.01 -17.49 7.30
N ALA A 242 19.45 -16.25 7.10
CA ALA A 242 20.79 -15.94 6.60
C ALA A 242 21.91 -16.48 7.50
N ASP A 243 21.68 -16.55 8.81
CA ASP A 243 22.63 -17.06 9.81
C ASP A 243 22.66 -18.60 9.87
N GLY A 244 21.78 -19.28 9.14
CA GLY A 244 21.72 -20.74 9.01
C GLY A 244 20.73 -21.43 9.95
N ASP A 245 20.08 -20.70 10.85
CA ASP A 245 18.98 -21.26 11.65
C ASP A 245 17.83 -21.69 10.73
N GLU A 246 17.20 -22.82 11.03
CA GLU A 246 16.14 -23.43 10.23
C GLU A 246 14.91 -23.69 11.08
N TYR A 247 13.76 -23.16 10.67
CA TYR A 247 12.47 -23.44 11.25
C TYR A 247 11.65 -24.33 10.32
N LEU A 248 11.12 -25.42 10.86
CA LEU A 248 10.21 -26.33 10.18
C LEU A 248 8.89 -26.34 10.93
N GLY A 249 7.80 -25.93 10.29
CA GLY A 249 6.48 -25.99 10.92
C GLY A 249 5.48 -25.02 10.35
N ALA A 250 4.50 -24.70 11.18
CA ALA A 250 3.39 -23.87 10.82
C ALA A 250 3.77 -22.36 10.82
N PHE A 251 3.17 -21.63 9.89
CA PHE A 251 3.30 -20.20 9.70
C PHE A 251 1.94 -19.55 9.62
N ALA A 252 1.83 -18.33 10.17
CA ALA A 252 0.72 -17.43 9.91
C ALA A 252 1.26 -16.00 9.81
N TRP A 253 0.75 -15.24 8.83
CA TRP A 253 1.11 -13.83 8.62
C TRP A 253 2.62 -13.56 8.49
N GLY A 254 3.39 -14.53 7.96
CA GLY A 254 4.85 -14.40 7.82
C GLY A 254 5.67 -14.82 9.05
N LEU A 255 5.02 -15.26 10.14
CA LEU A 255 5.67 -15.62 11.40
C LEU A 255 5.49 -17.10 11.71
N TYR A 256 6.40 -17.65 12.52
CA TYR A 256 6.23 -19.00 13.10
C TYR A 256 5.00 -19.02 14.00
N ASP A 257 3.99 -19.82 13.64
CA ASP A 257 2.72 -19.88 14.36
C ASP A 257 2.07 -21.26 14.19
N GLY A 258 1.84 -21.96 15.30
CA GLY A 258 1.41 -23.36 15.34
C GLY A 258 2.55 -24.33 15.71
N GLU A 259 2.38 -25.62 15.45
CA GLU A 259 3.43 -26.61 15.73
C GLU A 259 4.67 -26.37 14.85
N GLY A 260 5.86 -26.41 15.47
CA GLY A 260 7.10 -26.24 14.73
C GLY A 260 8.36 -26.57 15.52
N THR A 261 9.46 -26.71 14.78
CA THR A 261 10.80 -26.98 15.30
C THR A 261 11.80 -25.99 14.73
N MET A 262 12.45 -25.22 15.60
CA MET A 262 13.64 -24.43 15.28
C MET A 262 14.89 -25.26 15.49
N VAL A 263 15.79 -25.27 14.52
CA VAL A 263 17.12 -25.88 14.55
C VAL A 263 18.14 -24.76 14.42
N TYR A 264 18.99 -24.61 15.42
CA TYR A 264 19.97 -23.54 15.44
C TYR A 264 21.26 -23.96 14.74
N ALA A 265 21.82 -23.09 13.89
CA ALA A 265 23.12 -23.32 13.26
C ALA A 265 24.26 -23.36 14.28
N ARG A 266 24.08 -22.71 15.44
CA ARG A 266 25.02 -22.71 16.56
C ARG A 266 24.31 -23.09 17.86
N PRO A 267 24.95 -23.85 18.77
CA PRO A 267 24.38 -24.13 20.07
C PRO A 267 23.99 -22.85 20.82
N ARG A 268 22.82 -22.87 21.45
CA ARG A 268 22.38 -21.83 22.39
C ARG A 268 23.29 -21.86 23.65
N PRO A 269 23.26 -20.83 24.52
CA PRO A 269 24.10 -20.78 25.72
C PRO A 269 23.94 -21.98 26.69
N ASP A 270 22.79 -22.65 26.65
CA ASP A 270 22.46 -23.87 27.40
C ASP A 270 22.90 -25.17 26.67
N GLY A 271 23.59 -25.07 25.54
CA GLY A 271 24.02 -26.18 24.69
C GLY A 271 22.94 -26.72 23.75
N ARG A 272 21.72 -26.16 23.78
CA ARG A 272 20.59 -26.63 22.98
C ARG A 272 20.78 -26.31 21.50
N LEU A 273 20.49 -27.29 20.65
CA LEU A 273 20.57 -27.18 19.19
C LEU A 273 19.19 -27.12 18.50
N ARG A 274 18.12 -27.42 19.23
CA ARG A 274 16.76 -27.41 18.69
C ARG A 274 15.72 -27.02 19.73
N ASP A 275 14.63 -26.42 19.26
CA ASP A 275 13.46 -26.04 20.02
C ASP A 275 12.20 -26.49 19.30
N SER A 276 11.42 -27.37 19.93
CA SER A 276 10.20 -27.94 19.36
C SER A 276 9.00 -27.64 20.27
N GLY A 277 7.86 -27.31 19.67
CA GLY A 277 6.62 -27.10 20.39
C GLY A 277 5.64 -26.23 19.63
N ILE A 278 4.72 -25.61 20.36
CA ILE A 278 3.77 -24.64 19.80
C ILE A 278 4.47 -23.29 19.72
N TRP A 279 4.57 -22.72 18.52
CA TRP A 279 5.03 -21.37 18.29
C TRP A 279 3.83 -20.45 18.19
N ARG A 280 3.99 -19.22 18.68
CA ARG A 280 3.01 -18.15 18.48
C ARG A 280 3.77 -16.89 18.13
N ARG A 281 3.52 -16.35 16.95
CA ARG A 281 4.13 -15.10 16.45
C ARG A 281 5.64 -15.04 16.59
N GLY A 282 6.32 -16.10 16.17
CA GLY A 282 7.79 -16.19 16.17
C GLY A 282 8.42 -16.65 17.48
N LYS A 283 7.64 -16.93 18.53
CA LYS A 283 8.15 -17.37 19.85
C LYS A 283 7.65 -18.75 20.21
N LEU A 284 8.55 -19.60 20.72
CA LEU A 284 8.18 -20.89 21.30
C LEU A 284 7.36 -20.65 22.58
N HIS A 285 6.16 -21.22 22.62
CA HIS A 285 5.25 -21.13 23.75
C HIS A 285 5.55 -22.23 24.77
N ASP A 286 5.85 -21.85 26.02
CA ASP A 286 6.08 -22.77 27.13
C ASP A 286 4.74 -23.09 27.83
N ALA A 287 4.14 -24.22 27.42
CA ALA A 287 2.88 -24.69 27.98
C ALA A 287 2.97 -25.04 29.48
N ALA A 288 4.15 -25.38 30.01
CA ALA A 288 4.32 -25.71 31.42
C ALA A 288 4.38 -24.45 32.29
N ALA A 289 5.07 -23.40 31.82
CA ALA A 289 5.05 -22.08 32.45
C ALA A 289 3.64 -21.46 32.42
N GLU A 290 2.92 -21.63 31.31
CA GLU A 290 1.55 -21.12 31.16
C GLU A 290 0.54 -21.90 32.02
N ALA A 291 0.69 -23.23 32.14
CA ALA A 291 -0.11 -24.06 33.05
C ALA A 291 0.13 -23.73 34.53
N LEU A 292 1.36 -23.33 34.89
CA LEU A 292 1.69 -22.88 36.24
C LEU A 292 1.02 -21.53 36.56
N LYS A 293 0.97 -20.60 35.58
CA LYS A 293 0.25 -19.32 35.68
C LYS A 293 -1.27 -19.52 35.75
N GLN A 294 -1.82 -20.47 34.96
CA GLN A 294 -3.24 -20.84 35.01
C GLN A 294 -3.69 -21.42 36.36
N ARG A 295 -2.80 -22.12 37.09
CA ARG A 295 -3.15 -22.75 38.38
C ARG A 295 -3.16 -21.80 39.58
N ASN A 296 -2.66 -20.57 39.47
CA ASN A 296 -2.42 -19.68 40.61
C ASN A 296 -2.94 -18.25 40.44
N VAL A 297 -3.95 -18.01 39.60
CA VAL A 297 -4.60 -16.69 39.46
C VAL A 297 -5.02 -16.11 40.82
N GLU A 298 -5.53 -16.96 41.72
CA GLU A 298 -5.87 -16.58 43.11
C GLU A 298 -4.65 -16.07 43.89
N THR A 299 -3.54 -16.81 43.89
CA THR A 299 -2.29 -16.40 44.56
C THR A 299 -1.77 -15.06 44.02
N VAL A 300 -1.94 -14.81 42.72
CA VAL A 300 -1.49 -13.57 42.09
C VAL A 300 -2.39 -12.38 42.43
N LEU A 301 -3.69 -12.59 42.68
CA LEU A 301 -4.60 -11.55 43.16
C LEU A 301 -4.13 -10.94 44.49
N TYR A 302 -3.71 -11.77 45.44
CA TYR A 302 -3.21 -11.31 46.75
C TYR A 302 -1.94 -10.45 46.64
N ASN A 303 -1.18 -10.60 45.55
CA ASN A 303 0.04 -9.83 45.31
C ASN A 303 -0.19 -8.54 44.52
N GLN A 304 -1.39 -8.32 43.94
CA GLN A 304 -1.67 -7.14 43.11
C GLN A 304 -1.40 -5.79 43.80
N PRO A 305 -1.76 -5.58 45.09
CA PRO A 305 -1.44 -4.33 45.76
C PRO A 305 0.08 -4.05 45.80
N ALA A 306 0.89 -5.08 46.03
CA ALA A 306 2.35 -4.94 46.07
C ALA A 306 2.92 -4.67 44.67
N VAL A 307 2.45 -5.39 43.64
CA VAL A 307 2.86 -5.18 42.24
C VAL A 307 2.49 -3.75 41.80
N LEU A 308 1.26 -3.31 42.04
CA LEU A 308 0.84 -1.94 41.73
C LEU A 308 1.74 -0.92 42.43
N GLN A 309 1.91 -1.05 43.74
CA GLN A 309 2.72 -0.10 44.52
C GLN A 309 4.18 -0.04 44.03
N GLN A 310 4.78 -1.18 43.66
CA GLN A 310 6.12 -1.24 43.10
C GLN A 310 6.23 -0.42 41.80
N HIS A 311 5.28 -0.59 40.87
CA HIS A 311 5.27 0.16 39.62
C HIS A 311 4.99 1.65 39.84
N LEU A 312 4.07 2.00 40.75
CA LEU A 312 3.80 3.40 41.10
C LEU A 312 5.04 4.08 41.70
N GLN A 313 5.77 3.41 42.59
CA GLN A 313 7.00 3.94 43.19
C GLN A 313 8.14 4.12 42.18
N ALA A 314 8.17 3.34 41.11
CA ALA A 314 9.19 3.44 40.07
C ALA A 314 9.01 4.65 39.13
N LEU A 315 7.84 5.30 39.16
CA LEU A 315 7.56 6.48 38.34
C LEU A 315 8.44 7.66 38.76
N ARG A 316 9.12 8.25 37.79
CA ARG A 316 9.95 9.46 37.94
C ARG A 316 9.07 10.70 38.06
N THR A 317 9.53 11.65 38.86
CA THR A 317 8.94 12.99 38.96
C THR A 317 9.22 13.81 37.69
N GLN A 318 8.46 14.86 37.52
CA GLN A 318 8.59 15.83 36.46
C GLN A 318 9.97 16.51 36.45
N ASP A 319 10.38 16.99 35.28
CA ASP A 319 11.49 17.91 35.10
C ASP A 319 10.95 19.35 35.11
N PRO A 320 11.26 20.17 36.13
CA PRO A 320 10.69 21.51 36.26
C PRO A 320 11.09 22.48 35.13
N ALA A 321 12.07 22.12 34.30
CA ALA A 321 12.51 22.92 33.16
C ALA A 321 11.77 22.60 31.86
N ARG A 322 10.90 21.57 31.84
CA ARG A 322 10.30 21.04 30.62
C ARG A 322 8.84 20.64 30.84
N ILE A 323 8.10 20.59 29.74
CA ILE A 323 6.82 19.88 29.67
C ILE A 323 7.16 18.40 29.43
N ASP A 324 6.85 17.54 30.39
CA ASP A 324 7.02 16.10 30.28
C ASP A 324 5.77 15.42 29.70
N LEU A 325 5.99 14.28 29.03
CA LEU A 325 4.93 13.38 28.62
C LEU A 325 4.94 12.15 29.55
N TYR A 326 3.77 11.84 30.10
CA TYR A 326 3.52 10.62 30.88
C TYR A 326 2.62 9.70 30.07
N LEU A 327 2.86 8.39 30.13
CA LEU A 327 2.02 7.39 29.49
C LEU A 327 1.31 6.55 30.54
N LEU A 328 -0.01 6.40 30.41
CA LEU A 328 -0.78 5.35 31.04
C LEU A 328 -1.43 4.50 29.96
N ALA A 329 -1.01 3.25 29.83
CA ALA A 329 -1.55 2.31 28.84
C ALA A 329 -2.35 1.20 29.54
N VAL A 330 -3.57 0.94 29.09
CA VAL A 330 -4.52 0.04 29.77
C VAL A 330 -5.07 -0.99 28.79
N ALA A 331 -4.90 -2.28 29.12
CA ALA A 331 -5.48 -3.41 28.39
C ALA A 331 -6.55 -4.09 29.26
N GLY A 332 -7.82 -3.96 28.86
CA GLY A 332 -8.97 -4.30 29.70
C GLY A 332 -9.38 -5.78 29.68
N ASP A 333 -9.32 -6.44 28.53
CA ASP A 333 -9.79 -7.82 28.38
C ASP A 333 -8.64 -8.82 28.27
N GLY A 334 -8.50 -9.68 29.27
CA GLY A 334 -7.51 -10.76 29.32
C GLY A 334 -8.02 -12.10 28.78
N ARG A 335 -9.17 -12.12 28.10
CA ARG A 335 -9.64 -13.29 27.34
C ARG A 335 -8.89 -13.42 26.02
N GLU A 336 -8.49 -12.29 25.44
CA GLU A 336 -7.65 -12.20 24.25
C GLU A 336 -6.33 -11.50 24.57
N GLU A 337 -5.24 -12.04 24.04
CA GLU A 337 -3.90 -11.50 24.32
C GLU A 337 -3.51 -10.32 23.41
N VAL A 338 -4.36 -9.93 22.45
CA VAL A 338 -4.11 -8.82 21.53
C VAL A 338 -3.96 -7.49 22.27
N PHE A 339 -4.84 -7.22 23.23
CA PHE A 339 -4.87 -5.98 24.00
C PHE A 339 -3.59 -5.78 24.83
N ARG A 340 -3.09 -6.84 25.48
CA ARG A 340 -1.79 -6.78 26.17
C ARG A 340 -0.65 -6.47 25.20
N ARG A 341 -0.59 -7.17 24.06
CA ARG A 341 0.51 -7.00 23.09
C ARG A 341 0.54 -5.59 22.53
N GLU A 342 -0.63 -5.01 22.29
CA GLU A 342 -0.80 -3.63 21.86
C GLU A 342 -0.27 -2.65 22.92
N VAL A 343 -0.65 -2.81 24.19
CA VAL A 343 -0.12 -2.00 25.30
C VAL A 343 1.40 -2.12 25.46
N GLU A 344 1.95 -3.34 25.37
CA GLU A 344 3.40 -3.57 25.45
C GLU A 344 4.16 -2.85 24.31
N PHE A 345 3.63 -2.93 23.09
CA PHE A 345 4.21 -2.22 21.94
C PHE A 345 4.16 -0.71 22.15
N VAL A 346 2.98 -0.16 22.50
CA VAL A 346 2.78 1.29 22.68
C VAL A 346 3.70 1.83 23.76
N ARG A 347 3.79 1.14 24.91
CA ARG A 347 4.72 1.52 25.98
C ARG A 347 6.16 1.55 25.49
N GLY A 348 6.60 0.49 24.81
CA GLY A 348 7.96 0.41 24.28
C GLY A 348 8.24 1.50 23.24
N GLN A 349 7.26 1.86 22.41
CA GLN A 349 7.37 2.94 21.44
C GLN A 349 7.48 4.30 22.13
N PHE A 350 6.62 4.59 23.09
CA PHE A 350 6.63 5.87 23.82
C PHE A 350 7.92 6.08 24.61
N ASP A 351 8.42 5.01 25.24
CA ASP A 351 9.67 5.06 25.99
C ASP A 351 10.86 5.43 25.08
N ARG A 352 10.86 4.92 23.83
CA ARG A 352 11.91 5.20 22.84
C ARG A 352 11.75 6.54 22.15
N ASP A 353 10.55 6.84 21.67
CA ASP A 353 10.31 7.90 20.68
C ASP A 353 9.84 9.21 21.33
N PHE A 354 9.24 9.14 22.53
CA PHE A 354 8.64 10.29 23.21
C PHE A 354 9.24 10.55 24.60
N GLY A 355 10.30 9.83 24.98
CA GLY A 355 11.06 10.09 26.21
C GLY A 355 10.29 9.76 27.50
N THR A 356 9.28 8.90 27.42
CA THR A 356 8.46 8.50 28.58
C THR A 356 9.12 7.42 29.43
N ALA A 357 10.38 7.04 29.15
CA ALA A 357 11.10 6.02 29.91
C ALA A 357 11.20 6.38 31.41
N GLY A 358 10.57 5.57 32.26
CA GLY A 358 10.42 5.83 33.70
C GLY A 358 9.23 6.72 34.07
N ARG A 359 8.41 7.12 33.10
CA ARG A 359 7.14 7.88 33.21
C ARG A 359 5.97 7.19 32.52
N SER A 360 6.17 5.94 32.12
CA SER A 360 5.16 5.06 31.54
C SER A 360 4.69 4.04 32.56
N LEU A 361 3.37 3.89 32.68
CA LEU A 361 2.72 2.85 33.47
C LEU A 361 1.81 2.02 32.55
N ALA A 362 1.78 0.71 32.78
CA ALA A 362 0.86 -0.20 32.11
C ALA A 362 -0.03 -0.89 33.14
N LEU A 363 -1.32 -0.97 32.86
CA LEU A 363 -2.30 -1.78 33.58
C LEU A 363 -2.87 -2.81 32.61
N VAL A 364 -2.76 -4.10 32.91
CA VAL A 364 -3.06 -5.15 31.93
C VAL A 364 -3.79 -6.30 32.58
N ASN A 365 -4.95 -6.64 32.04
CA ASN A 365 -5.57 -7.94 32.28
C ASN A 365 -5.02 -8.94 31.26
N SER A 366 -4.23 -9.90 31.74
CA SER A 366 -3.68 -10.98 30.92
C SER A 366 -3.27 -12.13 31.83
N ARG A 367 -3.51 -13.36 31.37
CA ARG A 367 -3.05 -14.55 32.09
C ARG A 367 -1.53 -14.67 32.10
N SER A 368 -0.87 -14.15 31.06
CA SER A 368 0.56 -14.32 30.84
C SER A 368 1.43 -13.27 31.55
N SER A 369 0.84 -12.17 32.05
CA SER A 369 1.58 -11.07 32.72
C SER A 369 1.07 -10.70 34.12
N VAL A 370 0.10 -11.43 34.66
CA VAL A 370 -0.61 -11.10 35.91
C VAL A 370 0.31 -10.93 37.13
N ASP A 371 1.46 -11.61 37.15
CA ASP A 371 2.45 -11.57 38.24
C ASP A 371 3.48 -10.43 38.13
N ALA A 372 3.57 -9.79 36.96
CA ALA A 372 4.59 -8.80 36.66
C ALA A 372 4.03 -7.41 36.36
N VAL A 373 2.81 -7.33 35.83
CA VAL A 373 2.13 -6.08 35.45
C VAL A 373 0.85 -5.94 36.29
N PRO A 374 0.57 -4.77 36.89
CA PRO A 374 -0.63 -4.59 37.68
C PRO A 374 -1.89 -4.79 36.83
N LEU A 375 -2.92 -5.43 37.40
CA LEU A 375 -4.18 -5.66 36.70
C LEU A 375 -4.88 -4.36 36.29
N ALA A 376 -5.57 -4.40 35.16
CA ALA A 376 -6.47 -3.33 34.74
C ALA A 376 -7.82 -3.49 35.47
N THR A 377 -8.02 -2.65 36.47
CA THR A 377 -9.27 -2.54 37.23
C THR A 377 -9.61 -1.07 37.38
N GLN A 378 -10.88 -0.75 37.65
CA GLN A 378 -11.26 0.63 37.94
C GLN A 378 -10.45 1.21 39.13
N THR A 379 -10.16 0.38 40.13
CA THR A 379 -9.38 0.75 41.32
C THR A 379 -7.92 1.05 40.97
N SER A 380 -7.25 0.17 40.24
CA SER A 380 -5.85 0.37 39.85
C SER A 380 -5.69 1.53 38.87
N LEU A 381 -6.66 1.76 37.98
CA LEU A 381 -6.70 2.92 37.10
C LEU A 381 -6.80 4.23 37.90
N ARG A 382 -7.72 4.30 38.87
CA ARG A 382 -7.85 5.48 39.74
C ARG A 382 -6.57 5.76 40.54
N GLN A 383 -5.95 4.71 41.10
CA GLN A 383 -4.69 4.84 41.83
C GLN A 383 -3.53 5.26 40.93
N ALA A 384 -3.46 4.71 39.72
CA ALA A 384 -2.47 5.09 38.71
C ALA A 384 -2.57 6.57 38.32
N LEU A 385 -3.78 7.04 37.99
CA LEU A 385 -4.02 8.45 37.64
C LEU A 385 -3.61 9.39 38.77
N ARG A 386 -3.97 9.07 40.02
CA ARG A 386 -3.55 9.84 41.19
C ARG A 386 -2.03 9.87 41.36
N ALA A 387 -1.38 8.72 41.26
CA ALA A 387 0.07 8.62 41.44
C ALA A 387 0.86 9.32 40.33
N LEU A 388 0.32 9.35 39.11
CA LEU A 388 0.86 10.14 38.00
C LEU A 388 0.69 11.63 38.29
N ALA A 389 -0.51 12.08 38.67
CA ALA A 389 -0.77 13.48 39.04
C ALA A 389 0.17 13.98 40.15
N GLU A 390 0.45 13.15 41.16
CA GLU A 390 1.40 13.48 42.25
C GLU A 390 2.86 13.64 41.77
N ARG A 391 3.20 13.16 40.57
CA ARG A 391 4.54 13.23 39.96
C ARG A 391 4.63 14.17 38.76
N MET A 392 3.52 14.78 38.38
CA MET A 392 3.42 15.72 37.27
C MET A 392 3.38 17.14 37.79
N ASP A 393 3.84 18.10 36.99
CA ASP A 393 3.27 19.45 37.02
C ASP A 393 1.93 19.39 36.29
N VAL A 394 0.82 19.23 37.03
CA VAL A 394 -0.52 19.04 36.47
C VAL A 394 -1.01 20.21 35.60
N GLU A 395 -0.37 21.38 35.68
CA GLU A 395 -0.69 22.56 34.87
C GLU A 395 0.14 22.66 33.58
N GLN A 396 1.25 21.91 33.46
CA GLN A 396 2.14 21.93 32.29
C GLN A 396 2.24 20.57 31.60
N ASP A 397 2.47 19.50 32.35
CA ASP A 397 2.75 18.17 31.83
C ASP A 397 1.52 17.55 31.17
N ILE A 398 1.78 16.60 30.27
CA ILE A 398 0.76 15.96 29.45
C ILE A 398 0.64 14.49 29.85
N LEU A 399 -0.59 14.05 30.13
CA LEU A 399 -0.92 12.63 30.24
C LEU A 399 -1.37 12.12 28.87
N PHE A 400 -0.67 11.12 28.33
CA PHE A 400 -1.19 10.27 27.27
C PHE A 400 -1.84 9.03 27.91
N LEU A 401 -3.16 8.93 27.82
CA LEU A 401 -3.93 7.78 28.28
C LEU A 401 -4.36 6.96 27.06
N PHE A 402 -3.85 5.74 26.96
CA PHE A 402 -4.26 4.78 25.94
C PHE A 402 -5.04 3.64 26.58
N LEU A 403 -6.28 3.42 26.13
CA LEU A 403 -7.11 2.30 26.58
C LEU A 403 -7.43 1.42 25.37
N THR A 404 -7.25 0.11 25.52
CA THR A 404 -7.63 -0.87 24.52
C THR A 404 -8.35 -2.05 25.16
N SER A 405 -9.53 -2.38 24.64
CA SER A 405 -10.36 -3.50 25.10
C SER A 405 -11.54 -3.72 24.13
N HIS A 406 -12.40 -4.68 24.44
CA HIS A 406 -13.76 -4.67 23.91
C HIS A 406 -14.58 -3.52 24.49
N GLY A 407 -15.61 -3.10 23.75
CA GLY A 407 -16.55 -2.07 24.17
C GLY A 407 -17.99 -2.46 23.89
N SER A 408 -18.92 -1.92 24.68
CA SER A 408 -20.35 -2.19 24.60
C SER A 408 -21.14 -1.01 24.04
N GLU A 409 -22.37 -1.28 23.58
CA GLU A 409 -23.34 -0.25 23.19
C GLU A 409 -23.72 0.71 24.33
N SER A 410 -23.56 0.28 25.59
CA SER A 410 -23.70 1.11 26.79
C SER A 410 -22.49 2.04 27.04
N HIS A 411 -21.51 2.04 26.13
CA HIS A 411 -20.27 2.83 26.22
C HIS A 411 -19.44 2.46 27.46
N GLU A 412 -19.23 1.16 27.65
CA GLU A 412 -18.39 0.59 28.70
C GLU A 412 -17.21 -0.15 28.06
N LEU A 413 -16.03 -0.06 28.68
CA LEU A 413 -14.87 -0.88 28.32
C LEU A 413 -14.88 -2.16 29.13
N THR A 414 -14.80 -3.29 28.43
CA THR A 414 -14.78 -4.62 29.04
C THR A 414 -13.53 -4.77 29.89
N PHE A 415 -13.68 -4.97 31.19
CA PHE A 415 -12.59 -5.37 32.08
C PHE A 415 -12.82 -6.83 32.47
N LYS A 416 -12.06 -7.75 31.90
CA LYS A 416 -12.19 -9.18 32.20
C LYS A 416 -10.83 -9.81 32.38
N LEU A 417 -10.74 -10.73 33.32
CA LEU A 417 -9.63 -11.66 33.42
C LEU A 417 -10.24 -13.04 33.59
N ASN A 418 -9.79 -13.97 32.77
CA ASN A 418 -10.29 -15.34 32.83
C ASN A 418 -10.24 -15.93 34.25
N GLY A 419 -11.40 -16.31 34.79
CA GLY A 419 -11.55 -16.86 36.14
C GLY A 419 -11.84 -15.81 37.22
N ILE A 420 -11.92 -14.52 36.88
CA ILE A 420 -12.25 -13.42 37.78
C ILE A 420 -13.27 -12.51 37.10
N ASP A 421 -14.40 -12.26 37.76
CA ASP A 421 -15.35 -11.27 37.28
C ASP A 421 -14.96 -9.88 37.78
N LEU A 422 -14.62 -8.99 36.85
CA LEU A 422 -14.29 -7.60 37.13
C LEU A 422 -15.40 -6.70 36.57
N PRO A 423 -15.74 -5.60 37.25
CA PRO A 423 -16.68 -4.63 36.72
C PRO A 423 -16.06 -3.89 35.54
N ASP A 424 -16.81 -3.81 34.44
CA ASP A 424 -16.45 -3.05 33.25
C ASP A 424 -16.34 -1.54 33.59
N LEU A 425 -15.69 -0.75 32.74
CA LEU A 425 -15.43 0.67 32.97
C LEU A 425 -16.36 1.55 32.13
N PRO A 426 -17.38 2.20 32.72
CA PRO A 426 -18.25 3.12 32.00
C PRO A 426 -17.53 4.41 31.60
N ALA A 427 -17.92 4.99 30.45
CA ALA A 427 -17.41 6.28 29.97
C ALA A 427 -17.52 7.39 31.02
N ALA A 428 -18.66 7.49 31.71
CA ALA A 428 -18.88 8.48 32.77
C ALA A 428 -17.89 8.32 33.94
N ALA A 429 -17.64 7.08 34.37
CA ALA A 429 -16.71 6.78 35.46
C ALA A 429 -15.26 7.12 35.06
N LEU A 430 -14.85 6.87 33.81
CA LEU A 430 -13.54 7.30 33.30
C LEU A 430 -13.42 8.82 33.29
N GLY A 431 -14.45 9.52 32.80
CA GLY A 431 -14.49 10.99 32.81
C GLY A 431 -14.37 11.56 34.23
N GLU A 432 -15.05 10.98 35.21
CA GLU A 432 -14.90 11.34 36.63
C GLU A 432 -13.48 11.08 37.14
N MET A 433 -12.89 9.92 36.87
CA MET A 433 -11.51 9.61 37.28
C MET A 433 -10.50 10.62 36.72
N LEU A 434 -10.67 11.05 35.47
CA LEU A 434 -9.80 12.04 34.85
C LEU A 434 -10.00 13.44 35.47
N ARG A 435 -11.25 13.85 35.74
CA ARG A 435 -11.52 15.11 36.45
C ARG A 435 -10.95 15.12 37.86
N ASP A 436 -11.16 14.04 38.61
CA ASP A 436 -10.66 13.86 39.99
C ASP A 436 -9.12 13.87 40.06
N SER A 437 -8.45 13.47 38.97
CA SER A 437 -6.98 13.48 38.92
C SER A 437 -6.37 14.89 38.96
N GLY A 438 -7.14 15.92 38.58
CA GLY A 438 -6.67 17.30 38.46
C GLY A 438 -5.68 17.54 37.31
N ILE A 439 -5.34 16.53 36.51
CA ILE A 439 -4.43 16.67 35.36
C ILE A 439 -5.13 17.51 34.29
N ARG A 440 -4.56 18.67 33.97
CA ARG A 440 -5.15 19.60 33.01
C ARG A 440 -5.03 19.08 31.58
N TRP A 441 -3.81 18.75 31.14
CA TRP A 441 -3.51 18.43 29.74
C TRP A 441 -3.48 16.93 29.50
N LYS A 442 -4.40 16.46 28.64
CA LYS A 442 -4.64 15.03 28.45
C LYS A 442 -4.79 14.72 26.95
N VAL A 443 -4.20 13.61 26.53
CA VAL A 443 -4.47 12.97 25.24
C VAL A 443 -5.04 11.60 25.55
N VAL A 444 -6.32 11.40 25.28
CA VAL A 444 -7.02 10.15 25.59
C VAL A 444 -7.36 9.44 24.28
N LEU A 445 -6.83 8.23 24.11
CA LEU A 445 -7.14 7.36 22.99
C LEU A 445 -7.88 6.12 23.50
N VAL A 446 -9.12 5.94 23.06
CA VAL A 446 -9.95 4.77 23.37
C VAL A 446 -10.07 3.89 22.13
N SER A 447 -9.40 2.75 22.15
CA SER A 447 -9.47 1.73 21.09
C SER A 447 -10.42 0.61 21.52
N ALA A 448 -11.69 0.73 21.13
CA ALA A 448 -12.74 -0.25 21.40
C ALA A 448 -13.96 -0.06 20.48
N CYS A 449 -14.81 -1.08 20.39
CA CYS A 449 -16.14 -0.97 19.80
C CYS A 449 -16.96 0.11 20.52
N TYR A 450 -17.78 0.87 19.79
CA TYR A 450 -18.65 1.94 20.30
C TYR A 450 -17.90 3.05 21.07
N SER A 451 -16.58 3.15 20.88
CA SER A 451 -15.70 4.06 21.63
C SER A 451 -16.03 5.54 21.43
N GLY A 452 -16.71 5.91 20.33
CA GLY A 452 -17.18 7.29 20.12
C GLY A 452 -18.14 7.78 21.21
N GLY A 453 -18.81 6.88 21.94
CA GLY A 453 -19.67 7.24 23.07
C GLY A 453 -18.90 7.73 24.30
N PHE A 454 -17.57 7.61 24.31
CA PHE A 454 -16.72 8.17 25.36
C PHE A 454 -16.46 9.66 25.17
N VAL A 455 -16.65 10.20 23.97
CA VAL A 455 -16.25 11.57 23.63
C VAL A 455 -16.89 12.59 24.58
N ASP A 456 -18.21 12.52 24.79
CA ASP A 456 -18.92 13.50 25.63
C ASP A 456 -18.51 13.46 27.10
N ALA A 457 -18.15 12.27 27.61
CA ALA A 457 -17.72 12.11 29.00
C ALA A 457 -16.29 12.60 29.25
N LEU A 458 -15.46 12.61 28.20
CA LEU A 458 -14.02 12.90 28.26
C LEU A 458 -13.66 14.31 27.75
N ALA A 459 -14.49 14.92 26.92
CA ALA A 459 -14.17 16.17 26.27
C ALA A 459 -14.16 17.35 27.26
N ASP A 460 -13.03 18.05 27.32
CA ASP A 460 -12.87 19.35 27.95
C ASP A 460 -11.82 20.17 27.15
N GLU A 461 -11.61 21.45 27.49
CA GLU A 461 -10.65 22.31 26.77
C GLU A 461 -9.20 21.79 26.81
N GLY A 462 -8.85 21.03 27.84
CA GLY A 462 -7.52 20.47 28.07
C GLY A 462 -7.34 19.05 27.53
N THR A 463 -8.36 18.47 26.90
CA THR A 463 -8.37 17.06 26.52
C THR A 463 -8.52 16.88 25.02
N LEU A 464 -7.52 16.24 24.41
CA LEU A 464 -7.64 15.69 23.07
C LEU A 464 -8.19 14.27 23.21
N VAL A 465 -9.36 14.00 22.63
CA VAL A 465 -10.01 12.67 22.64
C VAL A 465 -9.94 12.07 21.25
N MET A 466 -9.48 10.83 21.16
CA MET A 466 -9.45 10.02 19.94
C MET A 466 -10.15 8.69 20.22
N THR A 467 -10.95 8.21 19.27
CA THR A 467 -11.67 6.94 19.37
C THR A 467 -11.50 6.13 18.09
N SER A 468 -11.36 4.81 18.22
CA SER A 468 -11.21 3.91 17.07
C SER A 468 -12.51 3.65 16.31
N ALA A 469 -13.65 4.00 16.89
CA ALA A 469 -14.97 3.84 16.28
C ALA A 469 -15.90 5.02 16.60
N ARG A 470 -16.98 5.13 15.82
CA ARG A 470 -18.14 5.98 16.13
C ARG A 470 -18.85 5.57 17.42
N HIS A 471 -19.75 6.44 17.87
CA HIS A 471 -20.57 6.22 19.07
C HIS A 471 -21.55 5.04 18.93
N ASP A 472 -22.05 4.78 17.72
CA ASP A 472 -23.12 3.84 17.41
C ASP A 472 -22.64 2.57 16.68
N ARG A 473 -21.31 2.33 16.58
CA ARG A 473 -20.75 1.24 15.77
C ARG A 473 -19.56 0.54 16.40
N THR A 474 -19.35 -0.71 15.98
CA THR A 474 -18.15 -1.49 16.28
C THR A 474 -16.94 -0.98 15.50
N SER A 475 -15.73 -1.17 16.04
CA SER A 475 -14.49 -0.95 15.27
C SER A 475 -14.26 -2.15 14.35
N PHE A 476 -13.97 -1.90 13.07
CA PHE A 476 -13.66 -2.95 12.09
C PHE A 476 -12.32 -3.62 12.43
N GLY A 477 -12.22 -4.94 12.20
CA GLY A 477 -10.97 -5.69 12.36
C GLY A 477 -10.62 -6.20 13.76
N CYS A 478 -11.58 -6.25 14.70
CA CYS A 478 -11.42 -6.93 16.00
C CYS A 478 -11.56 -8.47 15.88
N ALA A 479 -10.81 -9.09 14.97
CA ALA A 479 -10.71 -10.55 14.91
C ALA A 479 -9.60 -11.04 15.87
N ASP A 480 -9.90 -12.08 16.66
CA ASP A 480 -9.08 -12.68 17.72
C ASP A 480 -7.66 -13.11 17.27
N ASP A 481 -7.40 -13.23 15.97
CA ASP A 481 -6.15 -13.69 15.37
C ASP A 481 -5.12 -12.57 15.13
N ASN A 482 -5.48 -11.30 15.27
CA ASN A 482 -4.64 -10.16 14.91
C ASN A 482 -3.64 -9.71 15.99
N ASP A 483 -2.49 -9.19 15.54
CA ASP A 483 -1.41 -8.66 16.39
C ASP A 483 -1.72 -7.35 17.10
N PHE A 484 -2.65 -6.63 16.53
CA PHE A 484 -2.99 -5.26 16.80
C PHE A 484 -4.44 -5.07 16.39
N THR A 485 -5.16 -4.19 17.07
CA THR A 485 -6.41 -3.68 16.49
C THR A 485 -6.08 -2.98 15.16
N TYR A 486 -6.96 -3.03 14.16
CA TYR A 486 -6.73 -2.36 12.87
C TYR A 486 -6.37 -0.89 13.09
N PHE A 487 -7.16 -0.20 13.94
CA PHE A 487 -6.88 1.17 14.32
C PHE A 487 -5.53 1.34 15.00
N GLY A 488 -5.17 0.50 15.98
CA GLY A 488 -3.90 0.60 16.67
C GLY A 488 -2.70 0.39 15.74
N ARG A 489 -2.81 -0.50 14.74
CA ARG A 489 -1.79 -0.65 13.70
C ARG A 489 -1.67 0.63 12.88
N ALA A 490 -2.79 1.14 12.35
CA ALA A 490 -2.81 2.34 11.55
C ALA A 490 -2.19 3.51 12.32
N TYR A 491 -2.63 3.75 13.55
CA TYR A 491 -2.17 4.86 14.37
C TYR A 491 -0.73 4.70 14.83
N PHE A 492 -0.40 3.66 15.60
CA PHE A 492 0.91 3.57 16.27
C PHE A 492 2.03 3.10 15.35
N LYS A 493 1.77 2.14 14.46
CA LYS A 493 2.80 1.52 13.63
C LYS A 493 3.05 2.31 12.35
N GLU A 494 1.98 2.72 11.66
CA GLU A 494 2.09 3.31 10.32
C GLU A 494 2.12 4.85 10.37
N SER A 495 1.29 5.49 11.20
CA SER A 495 1.08 6.95 11.14
C SER A 495 1.82 7.78 12.18
N LEU A 496 2.00 7.30 13.42
CA LEU A 496 2.48 8.13 14.52
C LEU A 496 3.92 8.67 14.33
N LYS A 497 4.83 7.81 13.88
CA LYS A 497 6.25 8.16 13.70
C LYS A 497 6.50 9.18 12.57
N PRO A 498 5.91 9.04 11.36
CA PRO A 498 6.11 10.04 10.29
C PRO A 498 5.38 11.36 10.52
N SER A 499 4.46 11.45 11.49
CA SER A 499 3.54 12.58 11.61
C SER A 499 4.08 13.82 12.34
N ALA A 500 3.59 14.98 11.91
CA ALA A 500 3.89 16.27 12.50
C ALA A 500 3.19 16.50 13.85
N SER A 501 2.11 15.79 14.16
CA SER A 501 1.41 15.87 15.45
C SER A 501 0.56 14.61 15.72
N PHE A 502 0.01 14.47 16.93
CA PHE A 502 -0.96 13.40 17.22
C PHE A 502 -2.24 13.52 16.37
N VAL A 503 -2.67 14.75 16.04
CA VAL A 503 -3.83 14.99 15.16
C VAL A 503 -3.53 14.53 13.73
N ASP A 504 -2.36 14.89 13.21
CA ASP A 504 -1.89 14.47 11.88
C ASP A 504 -1.73 12.94 11.79
N ALA A 505 -1.19 12.31 12.85
CA ALA A 505 -1.13 10.86 12.96
C ALA A 505 -2.52 10.22 12.93
N PHE A 506 -3.50 10.83 13.59
CA PHE A 506 -4.88 10.37 13.58
C PHE A 506 -5.52 10.49 12.20
N ASP A 507 -5.33 11.62 11.52
CA ASP A 507 -5.87 11.85 10.18
C ASP A 507 -5.30 10.86 9.15
N GLN A 508 -4.00 10.57 9.22
CA GLN A 508 -3.37 9.53 8.40
C GLN A 508 -3.90 8.13 8.75
N ALA A 509 -4.03 7.82 10.04
CA ALA A 509 -4.54 6.53 10.50
C ALA A 509 -5.99 6.30 10.05
N ARG A 510 -6.83 7.33 10.11
CA ARG A 510 -8.20 7.31 9.59
C ARG A 510 -8.23 7.00 8.10
N GLY A 511 -7.36 7.63 7.30
CA GLY A 511 -7.25 7.34 5.87
C GLY A 511 -6.82 5.90 5.57
N LEU A 512 -5.92 5.34 6.37
CA LEU A 512 -5.50 3.94 6.26
C LEU A 512 -6.64 2.98 6.62
N VAL A 513 -7.35 3.22 7.73
CA VAL A 513 -8.50 2.39 8.15
C VAL A 513 -9.59 2.42 7.08
N GLU A 514 -9.93 3.60 6.55
CA GLU A 514 -10.91 3.72 5.47
C GLU A 514 -10.47 2.97 4.19
N ALA A 515 -9.17 2.96 3.86
CA ALA A 515 -8.66 2.21 2.73
C ALA A 515 -8.75 0.69 2.95
N TRP A 516 -8.34 0.20 4.12
CA TRP A 516 -8.42 -1.23 4.46
C TRP A 516 -9.86 -1.73 4.51
N GLU A 517 -10.77 -0.95 5.10
CA GLU A 517 -12.20 -1.28 5.10
C GLU A 517 -12.77 -1.38 3.68
N ARG A 518 -12.39 -0.48 2.77
CA ARG A 518 -12.82 -0.55 1.35
C ARG A 518 -12.25 -1.77 0.62
N GLU A 519 -10.99 -2.11 0.86
CA GLU A 519 -10.33 -3.26 0.25
C GLU A 519 -10.95 -4.59 0.72
N ASP A 520 -11.23 -4.71 2.03
CA ASP A 520 -11.86 -5.89 2.60
C ASP A 520 -13.32 -6.05 2.13
N LEU A 521 -14.07 -4.95 1.99
CA LEU A 521 -15.43 -4.96 1.43
C LEU A 521 -15.45 -5.33 -0.07
N ALA A 522 -14.45 -4.86 -0.84
CA ALA A 522 -14.30 -5.22 -2.25
C ALA A 522 -13.93 -6.69 -2.44
N GLY A 523 -13.21 -7.30 -1.49
CA GLY A 523 -12.89 -8.73 -1.47
C GLY A 523 -14.09 -9.65 -1.21
N VAL A 524 -15.15 -9.14 -0.57
CA VAL A 524 -16.39 -9.89 -0.29
C VAL A 524 -17.43 -9.76 -1.42
N GLN A 525 -17.45 -8.63 -2.15
CA GLN A 525 -18.42 -8.37 -3.23
C GLN A 525 -17.95 -8.81 -4.63
N GLY A 526 -17.63 -10.09 -4.76
CA GLY A 526 -17.52 -10.74 -6.08
C GLY A 526 -18.89 -11.14 -6.66
N ALA A 527 -19.83 -10.22 -6.88
CA ALA A 527 -21.02 -10.44 -7.73
C ALA A 527 -21.85 -9.15 -7.87
N GLY A 528 -22.17 -8.76 -9.11
CA GLY A 528 -22.82 -7.48 -9.42
C GLY A 528 -24.16 -7.22 -8.72
N GLY A 529 -24.42 -5.93 -8.44
CA GLY A 529 -25.73 -5.40 -8.07
C GLY A 529 -25.64 -4.26 -7.05
N LYS A 530 -26.08 -3.05 -7.47
CA LYS A 530 -26.42 -1.85 -6.66
C LYS A 530 -25.95 -1.88 -5.19
N GLY A 531 -24.77 -1.33 -4.88
CA GLY A 531 -24.15 -1.44 -3.55
C GLY A 531 -23.58 -0.16 -2.92
N ASP A 532 -23.74 1.04 -3.51
CA ASP A 532 -23.08 2.24 -2.98
C ASP A 532 -23.68 2.76 -1.66
N GLU A 533 -24.97 2.52 -1.39
CA GLU A 533 -25.62 3.05 -0.17
C GLU A 533 -25.53 2.11 1.06
N LEU A 534 -25.31 0.80 0.87
CA LEU A 534 -25.17 -0.17 1.97
C LEU A 534 -23.71 -0.31 2.46
N ALA A 535 -22.72 -0.02 1.61
CA ALA A 535 -21.30 -0.08 1.97
C ALA A 535 -20.89 1.02 2.98
N GLU A 536 -21.55 2.18 2.97
CA GLU A 536 -21.31 3.24 3.95
C GLU A 536 -21.71 2.86 5.39
N GLU A 537 -22.57 1.86 5.56
CA GLU A 537 -23.10 1.46 6.86
C GLU A 537 -22.16 0.60 7.70
N GLU A 538 -21.04 0.13 7.15
CA GLU A 538 -20.12 -0.80 7.83
C GLU A 538 -18.77 -0.19 8.27
N HIS A 539 -18.50 1.08 7.93
CA HIS A 539 -17.25 1.76 8.29
C HIS A 539 -17.18 2.17 9.78
N SER A 540 -16.03 1.94 10.42
CA SER A 540 -15.79 2.27 11.83
C SER A 540 -15.76 3.78 12.11
N ARG A 541 -15.32 4.59 11.13
CA ARG A 541 -15.22 6.06 11.16
C ARG A 541 -14.64 6.60 12.48
N PRO A 542 -13.33 6.42 12.73
CA PRO A 542 -12.66 6.95 13.93
C PRO A 542 -12.97 8.43 14.19
N VAL A 543 -13.18 8.82 15.45
CA VAL A 543 -13.54 10.19 15.85
C VAL A 543 -12.39 10.86 16.61
N ILE A 544 -12.19 12.15 16.35
CA ILE A 544 -11.25 12.99 17.09
C ILE A 544 -11.90 14.31 17.52
N VAL A 545 -11.67 14.69 18.77
CA VAL A 545 -12.00 16.01 19.34
C VAL A 545 -10.71 16.61 19.87
N ALA A 546 -10.26 17.70 19.24
CA ALA A 546 -8.99 18.35 19.57
C ALA A 546 -9.17 19.87 19.72
N PRO A 547 -9.62 20.35 20.90
CA PRO A 547 -9.81 21.76 21.17
C PRO A 547 -8.51 22.58 20.99
N ALA A 548 -8.66 23.88 20.72
CA ALA A 548 -7.51 24.75 20.50
C ALA A 548 -6.51 24.79 21.68
N PRO A 549 -6.92 24.84 22.96
CA PRO A 549 -5.97 24.94 24.07
C PRO A 549 -5.02 23.74 24.18
N ILE A 550 -5.52 22.50 24.11
CA ILE A 550 -4.65 21.31 24.14
C ILE A 550 -3.74 21.21 22.91
N ARG A 551 -4.22 21.60 21.71
CA ARG A 551 -3.38 21.61 20.50
C ARG A 551 -2.20 22.57 20.65
N GLU A 552 -2.42 23.74 21.25
CA GLU A 552 -1.35 24.71 21.52
C GLU A 552 -0.37 24.17 22.56
N GLN A 553 -0.85 23.51 23.62
CA GLN A 553 0.04 22.89 24.61
C GLN A 553 0.90 21.77 23.99
N LEU A 554 0.32 20.92 23.15
CA LEU A 554 1.06 19.89 22.41
C LEU A 554 2.11 20.49 21.47
N ARG A 555 1.79 21.62 20.82
CA ARG A 555 2.73 22.36 19.97
C ARG A 555 3.90 22.90 20.80
N ARG A 556 3.62 23.48 21.98
CA ARG A 556 4.64 23.95 22.94
C ARG A 556 5.53 22.80 23.37
N TRP A 557 4.95 21.66 23.78
CA TRP A 557 5.68 20.47 24.19
C TRP A 557 6.64 19.96 23.10
N LYS A 558 6.17 19.86 21.85
CA LYS A 558 6.96 19.38 20.71
C LYS A 558 8.05 20.36 20.26
N ALA A 559 7.83 21.66 20.45
CA ALA A 559 8.79 22.71 20.06
C ALA A 559 9.94 22.89 21.08
N GLN A 560 9.92 22.19 22.21
CA GLN A 560 10.99 22.26 23.21
C GLN A 560 12.31 21.70 22.64
N PRO A 561 13.47 22.22 23.08
CA PRO A 561 14.77 21.67 22.69
C PRO A 561 14.88 20.18 23.03
N ALA A 562 15.47 19.39 22.13
CA ALA A 562 15.84 18.01 22.42
C ALA A 562 16.88 17.98 23.57
N LYS A 563 16.82 16.93 24.38
CA LYS A 563 17.76 16.72 25.49
C LYS A 563 19.15 16.35 25.00
#